data_AF-A0A8C8MHW6-F1
#
_entry.id   AF-A0A8C8MHW6-F1
#
_cell.length_a   1.000
_cell.length_b   1.000
_cell.length_c   1.000
_cell.angle_alpha   90.00
_cell.angle_beta   90.00
_cell.angle_gamma   90.00
#
_symmetry.space_group_name_H-M   'P 1'
#
loop_
_entity.id
_entity.type
_entity.pdbx_description
1 polymer ?
#
loop_
_entity_poly.entity_id
_entity_poly.type
_entity_poly.pdbx_seq_one_letter_code
_entity_poly.pdbx_strand_id
1 'polypeptide(L)'
;MSDVGEGLNSLLTYLTDWLDLKDAPWCGHCKALVPEYAKAASMLKAEGSEIRLAKVDATEEADLAQEYGVRGYPTIKFFKGGDKESPKEYSAGRQADDIVNWLKKRTGPAASTLGEVAEAESMIADNEVAVIGFFKDVESEGAKAFLNAAEAIDDVPFGITSNDAVYSKFEVSKDGVVLFKKFDEGRNTFDGELSKTDLLAFIKANQLPLVIEFTEQTAPKIFGGEIKSHILMFVPKAASDFADKMVEFKKASEGFKGKILFIFIDSEVDDNQRILEFFGLKKEECPAIRLITLEDEMTKYRPESEAITADNIVAFCTLFTEGKLKPHLMSQDIPEDWDKNPVRVLVGKNFEEVVFDPKKNVFVEFYAPWCGHCKQLDPIWTKLGEKYLDSADIVVAKMDSTANEIETVKVHSFPTLKFFPAGDEHKVVDYNGERTLEGFTKFLESGGKDGGAPAGEEGEEDDGIDVSTPLGLV
;
A
#
# COMPACT_ATOMS: atom_id res chain seq x y z
N MET A 1 16.13 -11.89 24.04
CA MET A 1 16.10 -10.40 24.15
C MET A 1 16.17 -9.87 25.59
N SER A 2 16.36 -10.73 26.59
CA SER A 2 16.51 -10.34 28.01
C SER A 2 17.80 -9.56 28.34
N ASP A 3 18.69 -9.39 27.37
CA ASP A 3 19.99 -8.72 27.51
C ASP A 3 20.16 -7.59 26.48
N VAL A 4 19.05 -6.92 26.09
CA VAL A 4 19.14 -5.60 25.48
C VAL A 4 19.48 -4.62 26.61
N GLY A 5 20.74 -4.64 27.03
CA GLY A 5 21.27 -3.73 28.03
C GLY A 5 21.06 -2.29 27.58
N GLU A 6 20.67 -1.44 28.52
CA GLU A 6 20.72 0.01 28.43
C GLU A 6 22.13 0.41 27.93
N GLY A 7 22.25 0.75 26.63
CA GLY A 7 23.54 1.13 26.04
C GLY A 7 23.81 0.68 24.59
N LEU A 8 22.89 -0.04 23.91
CA LEU A 8 23.07 -0.39 22.50
C LEU A 8 22.56 0.73 21.56
N ASN A 9 23.49 1.41 20.89
CA ASN A 9 23.18 2.50 19.95
C ASN A 9 22.49 2.03 18.65
N SER A 10 22.69 0.78 18.20
CA SER A 10 21.95 0.20 17.06
C SER A 10 22.09 -1.34 16.97
N LEU A 11 21.01 -2.03 16.63
CA LEU A 11 20.92 -3.49 16.53
C LEU A 11 20.23 -3.89 15.21
N LEU A 12 20.91 -4.67 14.37
CA LEU A 12 20.27 -5.36 13.24
C LEU A 12 19.92 -6.77 13.70
N THR A 13 18.64 -7.11 13.72
CA THR A 13 18.15 -8.43 14.13
C THR A 13 17.62 -9.18 12.92
N TYR A 14 18.14 -10.39 12.71
CA TYR A 14 17.65 -11.29 11.68
C TYR A 14 16.84 -12.44 12.31
N LEU A 15 15.58 -12.61 11.91
CA LEU A 15 14.66 -13.65 12.40
C LEU A 15 14.65 -14.86 11.45
N THR A 16 14.94 -16.04 11.98
CA THR A 16 15.11 -17.31 11.25
C THR A 16 14.34 -18.42 11.95
N ASP A 17 13.91 -19.44 11.22
CA ASP A 17 13.46 -20.72 11.77
C ASP A 17 14.72 -21.61 11.99
N TRP A 18 14.92 -22.21 13.17
CA TRP A 18 16.14 -22.96 13.52
C TRP A 18 15.95 -24.44 13.83
N LEU A 19 14.75 -24.99 13.67
CA LEU A 19 14.64 -26.44 13.56
C LEU A 19 15.26 -26.86 12.21
N ASP A 20 16.47 -27.40 12.31
CA ASP A 20 17.22 -28.14 11.28
C ASP A 20 18.11 -27.37 10.30
N LEU A 21 19.05 -26.57 10.81
CA LEU A 21 20.30 -26.29 10.06
C LEU A 21 21.26 -27.49 9.97
N LYS A 22 20.91 -28.64 10.56
CA LYS A 22 21.51 -29.93 10.22
C LYS A 22 20.71 -30.77 9.22
N ASP A 23 19.38 -30.62 9.09
CA ASP A 23 18.57 -31.52 8.22
C ASP A 23 17.27 -30.93 7.58
N ALA A 24 17.13 -29.62 7.32
CA ALA A 24 15.99 -29.06 6.55
C ALA A 24 16.38 -28.53 5.15
N PRO A 25 16.00 -29.19 4.04
CA PRO A 25 16.42 -28.85 2.67
C PRO A 25 15.62 -27.75 1.95
N TRP A 26 14.69 -27.04 2.60
CA TRP A 26 13.67 -26.24 1.89
C TRP A 26 13.79 -24.71 1.97
N CYS A 27 14.51 -24.11 2.93
CA CYS A 27 14.76 -22.65 2.94
C CYS A 27 16.20 -22.29 2.53
N GLY A 28 16.48 -22.31 1.22
CA GLY A 28 17.80 -22.01 0.66
C GLY A 28 18.29 -20.58 0.93
N HIS A 29 17.36 -19.63 1.10
CA HIS A 29 17.67 -18.22 1.31
C HIS A 29 18.30 -17.91 2.67
N CYS A 30 17.82 -18.55 3.75
CA CYS A 30 18.41 -18.41 5.09
C CYS A 30 19.82 -19.02 5.14
N LYS A 31 19.99 -20.22 4.56
CA LYS A 31 21.30 -20.91 4.50
C LYS A 31 22.36 -20.09 3.76
N ALA A 32 21.97 -19.41 2.67
CA ALA A 32 22.86 -18.55 1.91
C ALA A 32 23.23 -17.24 2.65
N LEU A 33 22.31 -16.71 3.47
CA LEU A 33 22.52 -15.45 4.20
C LEU A 33 23.43 -15.63 5.43
N VAL A 34 23.34 -16.75 6.16
CA VAL A 34 24.11 -16.99 7.39
C VAL A 34 25.62 -16.68 7.25
N PRO A 35 26.36 -17.19 6.25
CA PRO A 35 27.78 -16.89 6.12
C PRO A 35 28.05 -15.40 5.82
N GLU A 36 27.22 -14.75 5.00
CA GLU A 36 27.34 -13.33 4.68
C GLU A 36 27.02 -12.43 5.88
N TYR A 37 26.01 -12.79 6.68
CA TYR A 37 25.63 -12.07 7.91
C TYR A 37 26.73 -12.16 8.98
N ALA A 38 27.35 -13.33 9.14
CA ALA A 38 28.50 -13.52 10.03
C ALA A 38 29.75 -12.75 9.54
N LYS A 39 29.96 -12.69 8.22
CA LYS A 39 31.02 -11.90 7.60
C LYS A 39 30.81 -10.41 7.84
N ALA A 40 29.60 -9.89 7.62
CA ALA A 40 29.24 -8.49 7.92
C ALA A 40 29.49 -8.14 9.39
N ALA A 41 29.09 -9.02 10.32
CA ALA A 41 29.32 -8.82 11.75
C ALA A 41 30.83 -8.77 12.08
N SER A 42 31.64 -9.60 11.42
CA SER A 42 33.09 -9.61 11.58
C SER A 42 33.75 -8.34 11.04
N MET A 43 33.28 -7.84 9.89
CA MET A 43 33.75 -6.58 9.30
C MET A 43 33.47 -5.40 10.24
N LEU A 44 32.24 -5.26 10.73
CA LEU A 44 31.86 -4.19 11.67
C LEU A 44 32.66 -4.25 12.97
N LYS A 45 32.90 -5.46 13.49
CA LYS A 45 33.72 -5.65 14.69
C LYS A 45 35.19 -5.27 14.45
N ALA A 46 35.76 -5.62 13.30
CA ALA A 46 37.14 -5.28 12.94
C ALA A 46 37.34 -3.77 12.77
N GLU A 47 36.31 -3.05 12.32
CA GLU A 47 36.29 -1.60 12.21
C GLU A 47 36.01 -0.87 13.53
N GLY A 48 35.78 -1.60 14.63
CA GLY A 48 35.45 -0.99 15.93
C GLY A 48 34.06 -0.34 15.98
N SER A 49 33.15 -0.72 15.07
CA SER A 49 31.79 -0.20 15.03
C SER A 49 31.01 -0.57 16.29
N GLU A 50 30.11 0.31 16.73
CA GLU A 50 29.16 0.03 17.82
C GLU A 50 27.95 -0.79 17.36
N ILE A 51 27.76 -0.92 16.04
CA ILE A 51 26.66 -1.68 15.46
C ILE A 51 26.79 -3.15 15.85
N ARG A 52 25.67 -3.77 16.25
CA ARG A 52 25.60 -5.20 16.55
C ARG A 52 24.63 -5.89 15.61
N LEU A 53 25.01 -7.08 15.16
CA LEU A 53 24.16 -7.99 14.41
C LEU A 53 23.73 -9.11 15.35
N ALA A 54 22.43 -9.28 15.50
CA ALA A 54 21.80 -10.35 16.26
C ALA A 54 20.97 -11.24 15.33
N LYS A 55 20.66 -12.44 15.84
CA LYS A 55 19.72 -13.37 15.24
C LYS A 55 18.72 -13.82 16.29
N VAL A 56 17.49 -14.14 15.87
CA VAL A 56 16.43 -14.69 16.71
C VAL A 56 15.84 -15.90 16.01
N ASP A 57 15.64 -16.98 16.75
CA ASP A 57 14.90 -18.15 16.29
C ASP A 57 13.39 -17.90 16.46
N ALA A 58 12.68 -17.68 15.36
CA ALA A 58 11.25 -17.40 15.36
C ALA A 58 10.39 -18.64 15.67
N THR A 59 10.95 -19.85 15.66
CA THR A 59 10.23 -21.06 16.12
C THR A 59 10.28 -21.26 17.62
N GLU A 60 11.34 -20.78 18.26
CA GLU A 60 11.46 -20.77 19.71
C GLU A 60 10.83 -19.50 20.31
N GLU A 61 10.90 -18.37 19.59
CA GLU A 61 10.44 -17.04 20.02
C GLU A 61 9.25 -16.56 19.17
N ALA A 62 8.20 -17.38 19.09
CA ALA A 62 7.03 -17.12 18.24
C ALA A 62 6.30 -15.81 18.60
N ASP A 63 6.12 -15.53 19.90
CA ASP A 63 5.48 -14.30 20.36
C ASP A 63 6.23 -13.05 19.88
N LEU A 64 7.56 -13.10 19.90
CA LEU A 64 8.41 -12.00 19.44
C LEU A 64 8.35 -11.85 17.91
N ALA A 65 8.31 -12.97 17.18
CA ALA A 65 8.13 -12.94 15.73
C ALA A 65 6.77 -12.33 15.35
N GLN A 66 5.71 -12.66 16.09
CA GLN A 66 4.38 -12.10 15.92
C GLN A 66 4.33 -10.61 16.30
N GLU A 67 4.91 -10.20 17.43
CA GLU A 67 5.01 -8.79 17.89
C GLU A 67 5.56 -7.88 16.79
N TYR A 68 6.58 -8.34 16.06
CA TYR A 68 7.21 -7.58 14.99
C TYR A 68 6.67 -7.91 13.58
N GLY A 69 5.57 -8.66 13.47
CA GLY A 69 4.90 -8.95 12.21
C GLY A 69 5.72 -9.76 11.21
N VAL A 70 6.51 -10.74 11.67
CA VAL A 70 7.29 -11.62 10.79
C VAL A 70 6.36 -12.61 10.08
N ARG A 71 6.21 -12.46 8.76
CA ARG A 71 5.37 -13.34 7.92
C ARG A 71 6.15 -14.33 7.06
N GLY A 72 7.48 -14.24 7.05
CA GLY A 72 8.34 -15.12 6.26
C GLY A 72 9.82 -15.03 6.66
N TYR A 73 10.62 -15.98 6.19
CA TYR A 73 12.04 -16.06 6.52
C TYR A 73 12.90 -16.05 5.22
N PRO A 74 14.01 -15.28 5.16
CA PRO A 74 14.52 -14.39 6.19
C PRO A 74 13.75 -13.06 6.32
N THR A 75 13.44 -12.60 7.54
CA THR A 75 13.04 -11.20 7.81
C THR A 75 14.12 -10.51 8.65
N ILE A 76 14.65 -9.38 8.15
CA ILE A 76 15.71 -8.60 8.82
C ILE A 76 15.15 -7.23 9.21
N LYS A 77 15.28 -6.87 10.49
CA LYS A 77 14.82 -5.59 11.04
C LYS A 77 15.95 -4.84 11.74
N PHE A 78 16.02 -3.54 11.54
CA PHE A 78 17.01 -2.63 12.12
C PHE A 78 16.37 -1.76 13.20
N PHE A 79 16.96 -1.81 14.38
CA PHE A 79 16.58 -1.05 15.57
C PHE A 79 17.64 0.02 15.82
N LYS A 80 17.29 1.29 15.70
CA LYS A 80 18.20 2.42 15.94
C LYS A 80 17.92 3.02 17.32
N GLY A 81 18.95 3.27 18.12
CA GLY A 81 18.83 3.93 19.43
C GLY A 81 17.94 3.19 20.45
N GLY A 82 17.71 1.88 20.26
CA GLY A 82 16.80 1.11 21.10
C GLY A 82 15.31 1.34 20.84
N ASP A 83 14.94 2.06 19.77
CA ASP A 83 13.55 2.21 19.34
C ASP A 83 12.96 0.84 18.93
N LYS A 84 11.99 0.37 19.72
CA LYS A 84 11.26 -0.87 19.51
C LYS A 84 9.94 -0.66 18.77
N GLU A 85 9.43 0.56 18.70
CA GLU A 85 8.10 0.82 18.12
C GLU A 85 8.16 0.90 16.60
N SER A 86 9.26 1.41 16.05
CA SER A 86 9.40 1.64 14.60
C SER A 86 10.67 1.01 13.99
N PRO A 87 10.87 -0.32 14.11
CA PRO A 87 12.02 -0.97 13.49
C PRO A 87 11.93 -0.94 11.97
N LYS A 88 13.05 -0.60 11.33
CA LYS A 88 13.14 -0.47 9.88
C LYS A 88 13.42 -1.81 9.24
N GLU A 89 12.62 -2.21 8.26
CA GLU A 89 12.87 -3.44 7.51
C GLU A 89 14.07 -3.28 6.56
N TYR A 90 14.92 -4.30 6.51
CA TYR A 90 16.05 -4.35 5.61
C TYR A 90 15.65 -5.07 4.32
N SER A 91 15.62 -4.32 3.22
CA SER A 91 15.26 -4.81 1.89
C SER A 91 16.40 -4.75 0.86
N ALA A 92 17.63 -4.46 1.29
CA ALA A 92 18.80 -4.37 0.41
C ALA A 92 19.42 -5.76 0.10
N GLY A 93 20.52 -5.76 -0.64
CA GLY A 93 21.22 -6.97 -1.07
C GLY A 93 21.68 -7.86 0.09
N ARG A 94 21.79 -9.17 -0.13
CA ARG A 94 22.09 -10.14 0.94
C ARG A 94 23.58 -10.45 1.11
N GLN A 95 24.46 -9.70 0.45
CA GLN A 95 25.90 -9.85 0.61
C GLN A 95 26.41 -9.05 1.82
N ALA A 96 27.54 -9.47 2.39
CA ALA A 96 28.10 -8.80 3.56
C ALA A 96 28.36 -7.29 3.32
N ASP A 97 28.87 -6.93 2.14
CA ASP A 97 29.17 -5.54 1.78
C ASP A 97 27.89 -4.69 1.69
N ASP A 98 26.79 -5.24 1.16
CA ASP A 98 25.49 -4.57 1.09
C ASP A 98 24.94 -4.27 2.48
N ILE A 99 25.04 -5.24 3.40
CA ILE A 99 24.61 -5.11 4.79
C ILE A 99 25.41 -4.01 5.49
N VAL A 100 26.75 -4.06 5.38
CA VAL A 100 27.64 -3.07 6.01
C VAL A 100 27.40 -1.67 5.45
N ASN A 101 27.28 -1.51 4.13
CA ASN A 101 27.05 -0.22 3.50
C ASN A 101 25.70 0.37 3.88
N TRP A 102 24.65 -0.45 3.92
CA TRP A 102 23.32 -0.03 4.34
C TRP A 102 23.29 0.44 5.80
N LEU A 103 23.99 -0.29 6.69
CA LEU A 103 24.10 0.06 8.10
C LEU A 103 24.89 1.36 8.29
N LYS A 104 26.06 1.48 7.65
CA LYS A 104 26.88 2.70 7.69
C LYS A 104 26.10 3.94 7.23
N LYS A 105 25.27 3.80 6.18
CA LYS A 105 24.41 4.89 5.69
C LYS A 105 23.38 5.34 6.74
N ARG A 106 22.90 4.44 7.60
CA ARG A 106 21.83 4.72 8.59
C ARG A 106 22.33 5.02 10.01
N THR A 107 23.57 4.64 10.31
CA THR A 107 24.26 4.96 11.57
C THR A 107 25.29 6.07 11.43
N GLY A 108 25.53 6.55 10.21
CA GLY A 108 26.27 7.79 9.96
C GLY A 108 25.51 9.02 10.48
N PRO A 109 26.12 10.21 10.42
CA PRO A 109 25.45 11.44 10.83
C PRO A 109 24.17 11.63 10.01
N ALA A 110 23.09 12.06 10.68
CA ALA A 110 21.76 12.21 10.08
C ALA A 110 21.77 13.16 8.86
N ALA A 111 22.69 14.13 8.87
CA ALA A 111 22.97 15.02 7.76
C ALA A 111 24.47 15.08 7.49
N SER A 112 24.86 15.18 6.22
CA SER A 112 26.26 15.39 5.84
C SER A 112 26.66 16.86 6.05
N THR A 113 27.81 17.11 6.67
CA THR A 113 28.34 18.48 6.79
C THR A 113 28.80 18.98 5.42
N LEU A 114 28.24 20.10 4.97
CA LEU A 114 28.56 20.73 3.69
C LEU A 114 29.46 21.95 3.97
N GLY A 115 30.76 21.75 3.79
CA GLY A 115 31.80 22.74 4.00
C GLY A 115 31.98 23.68 2.82
N GLU A 116 31.68 23.23 1.59
CA GLU A 116 31.89 24.01 0.37
C GLU A 116 30.64 24.06 -0.52
N VAL A 117 30.55 25.09 -1.36
CA VAL A 117 29.43 25.25 -2.31
C VAL A 117 29.31 24.04 -3.25
N ALA A 118 30.44 23.50 -3.70
CA ALA A 118 30.46 22.36 -4.61
C ALA A 118 29.85 21.09 -4.00
N GLU A 119 30.00 20.88 -2.69
CA GLU A 119 29.43 19.71 -1.99
C GLU A 119 27.89 19.81 -1.93
N ALA A 120 27.37 21.01 -1.64
CA ALA A 120 25.95 21.29 -1.64
C ALA A 120 25.33 21.15 -3.04
N GLU A 121 26.00 21.69 -4.08
CA GLU A 121 25.58 21.53 -5.46
C GLU A 121 25.58 20.06 -5.91
N SER A 122 26.61 19.28 -5.56
CA SER A 122 26.66 17.84 -5.86
C SER A 122 25.51 17.09 -5.20
N MET A 123 25.27 17.34 -3.90
CA MET A 123 24.16 16.69 -3.19
C MET A 123 22.80 16.97 -3.87
N ILE A 124 22.55 18.21 -4.30
CA ILE A 124 21.32 18.56 -5.00
C ILE A 124 21.27 17.92 -6.40
N ALA A 125 22.40 17.91 -7.12
CA ALA A 125 22.49 17.36 -8.47
C ALA A 125 22.35 15.82 -8.50
N ASP A 126 22.85 15.12 -7.48
CA ASP A 126 22.89 13.65 -7.43
C ASP A 126 21.56 13.03 -7.00
N ASN A 127 20.66 13.82 -6.40
CA ASN A 127 19.43 13.31 -5.80
C ASN A 127 18.19 13.97 -6.40
N GLU A 128 17.07 13.25 -6.45
CA GLU A 128 15.81 13.80 -6.97
C GLU A 128 15.21 14.84 -6.03
N VAL A 129 15.37 14.61 -4.73
CA VAL A 129 15.05 15.51 -3.62
C VAL A 129 16.24 15.54 -2.68
N ALA A 130 16.59 16.71 -2.13
CA ALA A 130 17.60 16.88 -1.08
C ALA A 130 17.19 18.00 -0.12
N VAL A 131 17.52 17.86 1.16
CA VAL A 131 17.18 18.86 2.18
C VAL A 131 18.45 19.41 2.81
N ILE A 132 18.62 20.73 2.81
CA ILE A 132 19.78 21.40 3.42
C ILE A 132 19.33 22.29 4.57
N GLY A 133 19.90 22.05 5.75
CA GLY A 133 19.82 22.91 6.92
C GLY A 133 20.94 23.94 6.92
N PHE A 134 20.58 25.20 7.05
CA PHE A 134 21.49 26.34 7.14
C PHE A 134 21.49 26.80 8.60
N PHE A 135 22.54 26.47 9.36
CA PHE A 135 22.65 26.86 10.77
C PHE A 135 24.05 27.39 11.09
N LYS A 136 24.15 28.62 11.61
CA LYS A 136 25.45 29.19 12.03
C LYS A 136 26.01 28.45 13.23
N ASP A 137 25.13 28.11 14.16
CA ASP A 137 25.43 27.26 15.30
C ASP A 137 24.78 25.88 15.09
N VAL A 138 25.62 24.88 14.80
CA VAL A 138 25.20 23.49 14.57
C VAL A 138 24.72 22.80 15.85
N GLU A 139 24.96 23.39 17.02
CA GLU A 139 24.48 22.91 18.32
C GLU A 139 23.21 23.64 18.80
N SER A 140 22.70 24.58 18.01
CA SER A 140 21.46 25.30 18.29
C SER A 140 20.26 24.35 18.36
N GLU A 141 19.21 24.77 19.07
CA GLU A 141 17.95 24.00 19.17
C GLU A 141 17.35 23.73 17.78
N GLY A 142 17.41 24.70 16.86
CA GLY A 142 16.94 24.53 15.48
C GLY A 142 17.76 23.51 14.68
N ALA A 143 19.09 23.52 14.83
CA ALA A 143 19.96 22.53 14.19
C ALA A 143 19.71 21.12 14.75
N LYS A 144 19.52 20.98 16.07
CA LYS A 144 19.16 19.69 16.69
C LYS A 144 17.80 19.19 16.23
N ALA A 145 16.79 20.07 16.15
CA ALA A 145 15.47 19.71 15.62
C ALA A 145 15.56 19.22 14.16
N PHE A 146 16.37 19.89 13.33
CA PHE A 146 16.64 19.49 11.96
C PHE A 146 17.32 18.12 11.87
N LEU A 147 18.36 17.88 12.66
CA LEU A 147 19.05 16.59 12.70
C LEU A 147 18.09 15.47 13.16
N ASN A 148 17.27 15.73 14.17
CA ASN A 148 16.25 14.77 14.64
C ASN A 148 15.18 14.45 13.58
N ALA A 149 14.83 15.42 12.71
CA ALA A 149 13.95 15.18 11.57
C ALA A 149 14.67 14.35 10.49
N ALA A 150 15.94 14.66 10.20
CA ALA A 150 16.78 13.91 9.27
C ALA A 150 16.93 12.43 9.67
N GLU A 151 17.00 12.13 10.97
CA GLU A 151 17.07 10.73 11.44
C GLU A 151 15.80 9.90 11.17
N ALA A 152 14.65 10.56 11.04
CA ALA A 152 13.37 9.91 10.84
C ALA A 152 13.06 9.65 9.35
N ILE A 153 13.80 10.27 8.41
CA ILE A 153 13.57 10.16 6.97
C ILE A 153 14.78 9.47 6.32
N ASP A 154 14.59 8.28 5.74
CA ASP A 154 15.68 7.51 5.13
C ASP A 154 15.83 7.70 3.62
N ASP A 155 14.76 8.10 2.93
CA ASP A 155 14.69 8.14 1.47
C ASP A 155 15.05 9.51 0.88
N VAL A 156 15.35 10.49 1.73
CA VAL A 156 15.81 11.83 1.35
C VAL A 156 17.16 12.11 2.00
N PRO A 157 18.19 12.53 1.24
CA PRO A 157 19.47 12.93 1.82
C PRO A 157 19.37 14.31 2.49
N PHE A 158 20.03 14.43 3.63
CA PHE A 158 20.14 15.67 4.39
C PHE A 158 21.57 16.19 4.38
N GLY A 159 21.70 17.51 4.22
CA GLY A 159 22.94 18.26 4.39
C GLY A 159 22.79 19.34 5.47
N ILE A 160 23.88 19.68 6.14
CA ILE A 160 23.91 20.79 7.10
C ILE A 160 25.12 21.67 6.83
N THR A 161 24.95 22.99 6.84
CA THR A 161 26.04 23.95 6.60
C THR A 161 25.97 25.14 7.54
N SER A 162 27.15 25.63 7.94
CA SER A 162 27.34 26.92 8.60
C SER A 162 28.10 27.92 7.71
N ASN A 163 28.55 27.51 6.51
CA ASN A 163 29.43 28.29 5.65
C ASN A 163 28.68 29.43 4.93
N ASP A 164 29.14 30.68 5.09
CA ASP A 164 28.58 31.88 4.46
C ASP A 164 28.50 31.83 2.92
N ALA A 165 29.45 31.16 2.26
CA ALA A 165 29.45 30.99 0.82
C ALA A 165 28.28 30.12 0.36
N VAL A 166 27.94 29.07 1.13
CA VAL A 166 26.80 28.18 0.85
C VAL A 166 25.49 28.93 1.08
N TYR A 167 25.38 29.70 2.17
CA TYR A 167 24.25 30.60 2.41
C TYR A 167 24.04 31.56 1.24
N SER A 168 25.10 32.24 0.81
CA SER A 168 25.05 33.22 -0.28
C SER A 168 24.66 32.59 -1.61
N LYS A 169 25.22 31.42 -1.94
CA LYS A 169 24.91 30.69 -3.17
C LYS A 169 23.43 30.35 -3.30
N PHE A 170 22.82 29.91 -2.21
CA PHE A 170 21.42 29.52 -2.18
C PHE A 170 20.50 30.64 -1.68
N GLU A 171 20.96 31.89 -1.63
CA GLU A 171 20.14 33.06 -1.27
C GLU A 171 19.44 32.90 0.10
N VAL A 172 20.12 32.29 1.07
CA VAL A 172 19.63 32.11 2.44
C VAL A 172 20.24 33.18 3.34
N SER A 173 19.40 34.00 3.97
CA SER A 173 19.85 35.17 4.75
C SER A 173 19.87 34.95 6.26
N LYS A 174 19.26 33.87 6.75
CA LYS A 174 19.15 33.51 8.17
C LYS A 174 19.10 32.00 8.32
N ASP A 175 19.25 31.53 9.55
CA ASP A 175 19.13 30.10 9.83
C ASP A 175 17.75 29.56 9.43
N GLY A 176 17.73 28.36 8.85
CA GLY A 176 16.54 27.78 8.27
C GLY A 176 16.81 26.51 7.46
N VAL A 177 15.77 26.00 6.82
CA VAL A 177 15.81 24.74 6.06
C VAL A 177 15.29 24.97 4.65
N VAL A 178 15.96 24.39 3.65
CA VAL A 178 15.54 24.45 2.25
C VAL A 178 15.51 23.03 1.68
N LEU A 179 14.39 22.69 1.04
CA LEU A 179 14.24 21.47 0.25
C LEU A 179 14.46 21.82 -1.23
N PHE A 180 15.32 21.06 -1.88
CA PHE A 180 15.59 21.12 -3.32
C PHE A 180 15.03 19.87 -3.99
N LYS A 181 14.50 20.03 -5.20
CA LYS A 181 13.87 18.95 -5.96
C LYS A 181 14.04 19.17 -7.46
N LYS A 182 14.01 18.09 -8.26
CA LYS A 182 14.20 18.17 -9.72
C LYS A 182 12.91 18.39 -10.52
N PHE A 183 11.79 18.54 -9.82
CA PHE A 183 10.46 18.70 -10.39
C PHE A 183 9.77 19.96 -9.85
N ASP A 184 8.69 20.35 -10.52
CA ASP A 184 7.83 21.48 -10.15
C ASP A 184 8.61 22.79 -9.94
N GLU A 185 8.44 23.46 -8.80
CA GLU A 185 9.11 24.72 -8.46
C GLU A 185 10.61 24.57 -8.15
N GLY A 186 11.11 23.33 -8.05
CA GLY A 186 12.51 22.99 -7.83
C GLY A 186 13.09 23.32 -6.44
N ARG A 187 12.40 24.16 -5.66
CA ARG A 187 12.83 24.63 -4.36
C ARG A 187 11.66 24.99 -3.45
N ASN A 188 11.72 24.56 -2.19
CA ASN A 188 10.83 25.00 -1.13
C ASN A 188 11.67 25.48 0.07
N THR A 189 11.39 26.68 0.56
CA THR A 189 12.03 27.23 1.77
C THR A 189 11.08 27.05 2.94
N PHE A 190 11.56 26.52 4.06
CA PHE A 190 10.77 26.36 5.26
C PHE A 190 10.61 27.72 5.98
N ASP A 191 9.37 28.06 6.33
CA ASP A 191 8.99 29.33 6.97
C ASP A 191 8.29 29.15 8.32
N GLY A 192 8.10 27.91 8.78
CA GLY A 192 7.50 27.57 10.06
C GLY A 192 8.46 27.58 11.26
N GLU A 193 7.99 27.04 12.38
CA GLU A 193 8.79 26.85 13.59
C GLU A 193 9.79 25.70 13.40
N LEU A 194 11.04 25.88 13.82
CA LEU A 194 12.09 24.85 13.68
C LEU A 194 11.92 23.74 14.73
N SER A 195 10.85 22.96 14.58
CA SER A 195 10.53 21.77 15.37
C SER A 195 10.66 20.50 14.51
N LYS A 196 10.91 19.35 15.14
CA LYS A 196 10.96 18.06 14.42
C LYS A 196 9.65 17.81 13.66
N THR A 197 8.51 18.05 14.31
CA THR A 197 7.18 17.79 13.75
C THR A 197 6.91 18.63 12.51
N ASP A 198 7.15 19.94 12.58
CA ASP A 198 6.86 20.85 11.46
C ASP A 198 7.80 20.61 10.28
N LEU A 199 9.07 20.27 10.55
CA LEU A 199 10.01 19.87 9.51
C LEU A 199 9.60 18.58 8.81
N LEU A 200 9.15 17.56 9.56
CA LEU A 200 8.64 16.32 8.96
C LEU A 200 7.42 16.58 8.08
N ALA A 201 6.47 17.38 8.56
CA ALA A 201 5.28 17.76 7.79
C ALA A 201 5.67 18.53 6.51
N PHE A 202 6.59 19.50 6.62
CA PHE A 202 7.09 20.27 5.49
C PHE A 202 7.76 19.38 4.44
N ILE A 203 8.62 18.45 4.85
CA ILE A 203 9.34 17.57 3.91
C ILE A 203 8.36 16.62 3.24
N LYS A 204 7.49 15.96 4.01
CA LYS A 204 6.43 15.07 3.47
C LYS A 204 5.55 15.78 2.44
N ALA A 205 5.17 17.03 2.71
CA ALA A 205 4.30 17.82 1.83
C ALA A 205 4.96 18.30 0.53
N ASN A 206 6.30 18.28 0.45
CA ASN A 206 7.06 18.86 -0.67
C ASN A 206 8.01 17.88 -1.37
N GLN A 207 8.23 16.69 -0.82
CA GLN A 207 9.12 15.65 -1.38
C GLN A 207 8.49 14.85 -2.53
N LEU A 208 7.18 14.96 -2.76
CA LEU A 208 6.50 14.31 -3.86
C LEU A 208 6.22 15.32 -4.98
N PRO A 209 6.35 14.91 -6.25
CA PRO A 209 5.93 15.74 -7.36
C PRO A 209 4.41 15.94 -7.33
N LEU A 210 3.95 17.04 -7.90
CA LEU A 210 2.52 17.34 -8.07
C LEU A 210 1.78 16.22 -8.81
N VAL A 211 2.46 15.55 -9.74
CA VAL A 211 1.95 14.39 -10.48
C VAL A 211 2.96 13.26 -10.38
N ILE A 212 2.53 12.10 -9.89
CA ILE A 212 3.38 10.93 -9.66
C ILE A 212 3.09 9.87 -10.73
N GLU A 213 4.13 9.28 -11.30
CA GLU A 213 3.97 8.10 -12.13
C GLU A 213 3.73 6.87 -11.25
N PHE A 214 2.73 6.05 -11.57
CA PHE A 214 2.56 4.75 -10.95
C PHE A 214 3.57 3.74 -11.51
N THR A 215 4.42 3.22 -10.63
CA THR A 215 5.42 2.18 -10.90
C THR A 215 5.56 1.32 -9.64
N GLU A 216 6.23 0.17 -9.74
CA GLU A 216 6.56 -0.64 -8.56
C GLU A 216 7.36 0.13 -7.50
N GLN A 217 8.17 1.10 -7.91
CA GLN A 217 9.00 1.91 -7.01
C GLN A 217 8.19 3.01 -6.29
N THR A 218 7.18 3.55 -6.94
CA THR A 218 6.35 4.64 -6.41
C THR A 218 5.11 4.12 -5.68
N ALA A 219 4.66 2.90 -5.96
CA ALA A 219 3.47 2.31 -5.33
C ALA A 219 3.50 2.32 -3.79
N PRO A 220 4.61 1.92 -3.11
CA PRO A 220 4.68 2.01 -1.65
C PRO A 220 4.53 3.44 -1.12
N LYS A 221 5.03 4.44 -1.86
CA LYS A 221 4.92 5.86 -1.49
C LYS A 221 3.51 6.40 -1.69
N ILE A 222 2.84 5.95 -2.76
CA ILE A 222 1.46 6.32 -3.09
C ILE A 222 0.49 5.76 -2.04
N PHE A 223 0.57 4.45 -1.74
CA PHE A 223 -0.38 3.78 -0.85
C PHE A 223 -0.01 3.86 0.64
N GLY A 224 1.28 4.00 0.96
CA GLY A 224 1.76 4.27 2.32
C GLY A 224 1.59 5.74 2.74
N GLY A 225 1.15 6.62 1.84
CA GLY A 225 0.94 8.03 2.12
C GLY A 225 -0.25 8.31 3.03
N GLU A 226 -0.25 9.51 3.63
CA GLU A 226 -1.35 10.01 4.47
C GLU A 226 -2.57 10.42 3.63
N ILE A 227 -2.38 10.80 2.36
CA ILE A 227 -3.46 11.18 1.45
C ILE A 227 -4.14 9.90 0.95
N LYS A 228 -5.39 9.67 1.40
CA LYS A 228 -6.20 8.50 1.01
C LYS A 228 -7.09 8.73 -0.22
N SER A 229 -7.13 9.95 -0.75
CA SER A 229 -7.89 10.28 -1.96
C SER A 229 -6.95 10.39 -3.15
N HIS A 230 -7.09 9.51 -4.14
CA HIS A 230 -6.21 9.46 -5.30
C HIS A 230 -7.00 9.69 -6.59
N ILE A 231 -6.48 10.52 -7.49
CA ILE A 231 -6.96 10.63 -8.87
C ILE A 231 -5.93 10.01 -9.80
N LEU A 232 -6.40 9.10 -10.66
CA LEU A 232 -5.59 8.31 -11.56
C LEU A 232 -5.96 8.65 -13.00
N MET A 233 -4.96 9.08 -13.77
CA MET A 233 -5.06 9.21 -15.22
C MET A 233 -4.38 8.00 -15.88
N PHE A 234 -5.19 7.11 -16.44
CA PHE A 234 -4.73 6.02 -17.29
C PHE A 234 -4.44 6.61 -18.67
N VAL A 235 -3.19 6.56 -19.11
CA VAL A 235 -2.79 7.17 -20.39
C VAL A 235 -1.67 6.35 -21.03
N PRO A 236 -1.76 6.03 -22.33
CA PRO A 236 -0.64 5.39 -23.04
C PRO A 236 0.49 6.42 -23.22
N LYS A 237 1.67 6.16 -22.65
CA LYS A 237 2.82 7.08 -22.80
C LYS A 237 3.25 7.29 -24.26
N ALA A 238 3.00 6.29 -25.10
CA ALA A 238 3.31 6.34 -26.52
C ALA A 238 2.33 7.20 -27.34
N ALA A 239 1.23 7.68 -26.76
CA ALA A 239 0.29 8.54 -27.48
C ALA A 239 0.90 9.90 -27.83
N SER A 240 0.58 10.39 -29.03
CA SER A 240 1.12 11.66 -29.56
C SER A 240 0.74 12.88 -28.74
N ASP A 241 -0.37 12.81 -28.00
CA ASP A 241 -0.91 13.89 -27.17
C ASP A 241 -0.69 13.65 -25.66
N PHE A 242 0.17 12.70 -25.29
CA PHE A 242 0.55 12.44 -23.90
C PHE A 242 1.06 13.71 -23.20
N ALA A 243 1.95 14.46 -23.86
CA ALA A 243 2.52 15.68 -23.29
C ALA A 243 1.46 16.75 -22.99
N ASP A 244 0.50 16.94 -23.91
CA ASP A 244 -0.59 17.91 -23.74
C ASP A 244 -1.49 17.51 -22.55
N LYS A 245 -1.84 16.23 -22.45
CA LYS A 245 -2.62 15.71 -21.31
C LYS A 245 -1.90 15.86 -19.97
N MET A 246 -0.59 15.64 -19.95
CA MET A 246 0.21 15.83 -18.74
C MET A 246 0.23 17.29 -18.29
N VAL A 247 0.25 18.26 -19.22
CA VAL A 247 0.13 19.69 -18.89
C VAL A 247 -1.21 19.99 -18.23
N GLU A 248 -2.31 19.51 -18.81
CA GLU A 248 -3.66 19.71 -18.27
C GLU A 248 -3.84 19.04 -16.89
N PHE A 249 -3.36 17.81 -16.73
CA PHE A 249 -3.42 17.06 -15.49
C PHE A 249 -2.59 17.71 -14.38
N LYS A 250 -1.37 18.17 -14.71
CA LYS A 250 -0.51 18.91 -13.79
C LYS A 250 -1.14 20.24 -13.38
N LYS A 251 -1.66 21.01 -14.32
CA LYS A 251 -2.33 22.28 -14.01
C LYS A 251 -3.51 22.09 -13.05
N ALA A 252 -4.30 21.01 -13.22
CA ALA A 252 -5.38 20.70 -12.30
C ALA A 252 -4.88 20.35 -10.89
N SER A 253 -3.74 19.65 -10.77
CA SER A 253 -3.20 19.19 -9.48
C SER A 253 -2.84 20.31 -8.50
N GLU A 254 -2.47 21.50 -9.01
CA GLU A 254 -2.02 22.64 -8.20
C GLU A 254 -3.04 23.06 -7.12
N GLY A 255 -4.34 22.96 -7.45
CA GLY A 255 -5.43 23.35 -6.55
C GLY A 255 -5.76 22.33 -5.45
N PHE A 256 -5.20 21.13 -5.50
CA PHE A 256 -5.55 20.00 -4.63
C PHE A 256 -4.36 19.42 -3.86
N LYS A 257 -3.22 20.13 -3.84
CA LYS A 257 -2.03 19.73 -3.06
C LYS A 257 -2.42 19.44 -1.60
N GLY A 258 -2.00 18.27 -1.09
CA GLY A 258 -2.30 17.81 0.27
C GLY A 258 -3.71 17.26 0.48
N LYS A 259 -4.60 17.33 -0.53
CA LYS A 259 -5.98 16.83 -0.44
C LYS A 259 -6.22 15.61 -1.34
N ILE A 260 -5.73 15.68 -2.58
CA ILE A 260 -5.85 14.60 -3.56
C ILE A 260 -4.48 14.34 -4.17
N LEU A 261 -4.08 13.07 -4.21
CA LEU A 261 -2.84 12.66 -4.86
C LEU A 261 -3.09 12.43 -6.36
N PHE A 262 -2.34 13.13 -7.21
CA PHE A 262 -2.46 13.01 -8.66
C PHE A 262 -1.46 12.00 -9.19
N ILE A 263 -1.97 10.97 -9.84
CA ILE A 263 -1.20 9.82 -10.31
C ILE A 263 -1.51 9.61 -11.79
N PHE A 264 -0.50 9.29 -12.59
CA PHE A 264 -0.73 8.79 -13.94
C PHE A 264 -0.15 7.38 -14.10
N ILE A 265 -0.82 6.56 -14.89
CA ILE A 265 -0.47 5.16 -15.12
C ILE A 265 -0.32 4.95 -16.62
N ASP A 266 0.81 4.37 -17.03
CA ASP A 266 0.98 3.95 -18.41
C ASP A 266 0.09 2.74 -18.71
N SER A 267 -0.95 2.95 -19.53
CA SER A 267 -1.95 1.92 -19.84
C SER A 267 -1.41 0.80 -20.74
N GLU A 268 -0.26 1.00 -21.37
CA GLU A 268 0.36 0.01 -22.27
C GLU A 268 1.26 -0.99 -21.54
N VAL A 269 1.68 -0.69 -20.30
CA VAL A 269 2.52 -1.58 -19.50
C VAL A 269 1.68 -2.75 -18.97
N ASP A 270 2.07 -3.98 -19.29
CA ASP A 270 1.30 -5.18 -18.94
C ASP A 270 1.15 -5.38 -17.42
N ASP A 271 2.15 -5.00 -16.62
CA ASP A 271 2.08 -5.04 -15.16
C ASP A 271 0.94 -4.17 -14.59
N ASN A 272 0.52 -3.14 -15.33
CA ASN A 272 -0.58 -2.25 -14.94
C ASN A 272 -1.97 -2.80 -15.32
N GLN A 273 -2.06 -3.88 -16.10
CA GLN A 273 -3.35 -4.41 -16.58
C GLN A 273 -4.32 -4.72 -15.44
N ARG A 274 -3.83 -5.29 -14.34
CA ARG A 274 -4.66 -5.59 -13.16
C ARG A 274 -5.30 -4.35 -12.55
N ILE A 275 -4.61 -3.21 -12.65
CA ILE A 275 -5.12 -1.93 -12.14
C ILE A 275 -6.20 -1.40 -13.07
N LEU A 276 -6.01 -1.49 -14.39
CA LEU A 276 -7.06 -1.14 -15.35
C LEU A 276 -8.33 -1.97 -15.09
N GLU A 277 -8.19 -3.29 -14.92
CA GLU A 277 -9.30 -4.20 -14.63
C GLU A 277 -10.00 -3.84 -13.32
N PHE A 278 -9.25 -3.53 -12.25
CA PHE A 278 -9.80 -3.07 -10.97
C PHE A 278 -10.62 -1.77 -11.11
N PHE A 279 -10.23 -0.90 -12.05
CA PHE A 279 -10.95 0.32 -12.41
C PHE A 279 -11.94 0.14 -13.56
N GLY A 280 -12.24 -1.10 -13.95
CA GLY A 280 -13.20 -1.43 -15.01
C GLY A 280 -12.86 -0.77 -16.34
N LEU A 281 -11.57 -0.66 -16.66
CA LEU A 281 -11.05 -0.05 -17.87
C LEU A 281 -10.39 -1.10 -18.77
N LYS A 282 -10.60 -0.97 -20.07
CA LYS A 282 -9.82 -1.66 -21.11
C LYS A 282 -8.77 -0.72 -21.70
N LYS A 283 -7.74 -1.28 -22.34
CA LYS A 283 -6.66 -0.49 -22.97
C LYS A 283 -7.23 0.48 -24.02
N GLU A 284 -8.26 0.07 -24.76
CA GLU A 284 -8.89 0.87 -25.82
C GLU A 284 -9.75 2.02 -25.28
N GLU A 285 -10.12 1.99 -24.01
CA GLU A 285 -10.87 3.05 -23.32
C GLU A 285 -9.93 4.11 -22.71
N CYS A 286 -8.61 3.87 -22.79
CA CYS A 286 -7.62 4.85 -22.38
C CYS A 286 -7.38 5.87 -23.52
N PRO A 287 -7.20 7.16 -23.21
CA PRO A 287 -6.94 7.68 -21.87
C PRO A 287 -8.21 7.99 -21.07
N ALA A 288 -8.17 7.70 -19.77
CA ALA A 288 -9.32 7.84 -18.87
C ALA A 288 -8.89 8.32 -17.48
N ILE A 289 -9.82 8.97 -16.76
CA ILE A 289 -9.62 9.42 -15.38
C ILE A 289 -10.55 8.63 -14.45
N ARG A 290 -10.01 8.25 -13.29
CA ARG A 290 -10.75 7.69 -12.16
C ARG A 290 -10.30 8.34 -10.87
N LEU A 291 -11.18 8.41 -9.90
CA LEU A 291 -10.84 8.82 -8.54
C LEU A 291 -11.22 7.69 -7.58
N ILE A 292 -10.39 7.43 -6.58
CA ILE A 292 -10.61 6.43 -5.54
C ILE A 292 -10.36 7.01 -4.15
N THR A 293 -11.14 6.57 -3.18
CA THR A 293 -10.84 6.70 -1.74
C THR A 293 -10.26 5.39 -1.21
N LEU A 294 -9.23 5.47 -0.39
CA LEU A 294 -8.53 4.32 0.23
C LEU A 294 -8.74 4.33 1.76
N GLU A 295 -9.99 4.47 2.18
CA GLU A 295 -10.40 4.33 3.58
C GLU A 295 -10.91 2.89 3.82
N ASP A 296 -11.65 2.66 4.91
CA ASP A 296 -12.29 1.36 5.21
C ASP A 296 -13.14 0.86 4.04
N GLU A 297 -13.70 1.80 3.25
CA GLU A 297 -14.43 1.54 2.02
C GLU A 297 -13.71 2.15 0.81
N MET A 298 -13.27 1.28 -0.10
CA MET A 298 -12.72 1.71 -1.39
C MET A 298 -13.84 2.11 -2.33
N THR A 299 -14.05 3.41 -2.52
CA THR A 299 -15.10 3.93 -3.40
C THR A 299 -14.48 4.54 -4.65
N LYS A 300 -14.97 4.12 -5.83
CA LYS A 300 -14.51 4.61 -7.12
C LYS A 300 -15.48 5.63 -7.72
N TYR A 301 -14.92 6.63 -8.39
CA TYR A 301 -15.66 7.69 -9.05
C TYR A 301 -15.15 7.86 -10.48
N ARG A 302 -16.07 8.19 -11.38
CA ARG A 302 -15.79 8.50 -12.79
C ARG A 302 -16.24 9.94 -13.09
N PRO A 303 -15.47 10.73 -13.87
CA PRO A 303 -15.93 12.05 -14.31
C PRO A 303 -17.10 11.92 -15.29
N GLU A 304 -18.02 12.88 -15.27
CA GLU A 304 -19.11 12.96 -16.26
C GLU A 304 -18.60 13.23 -17.68
N SER A 305 -17.49 13.96 -17.80
CA SER A 305 -16.82 14.27 -19.06
C SER A 305 -15.60 13.39 -19.27
N GLU A 306 -15.44 12.85 -20.48
CA GLU A 306 -14.26 12.09 -20.88
C GLU A 306 -13.09 12.98 -21.34
N ALA A 307 -13.34 14.27 -21.55
CA ALA A 307 -12.30 15.19 -22.01
C ALA A 307 -11.32 15.53 -20.88
N ILE A 308 -10.05 15.16 -21.07
CA ILE A 308 -8.93 15.43 -20.16
C ILE A 308 -8.45 16.88 -20.38
N THR A 309 -9.05 17.80 -19.65
CA THR A 309 -8.70 19.23 -19.60
C THR A 309 -8.65 19.67 -18.15
N ALA A 310 -7.80 20.64 -17.81
CA ALA A 310 -7.64 21.11 -16.44
C ALA A 310 -8.98 21.52 -15.80
N ASP A 311 -9.85 22.24 -16.54
CA ASP A 311 -11.14 22.70 -16.02
C ASP A 311 -12.08 21.53 -15.64
N ASN A 312 -12.18 20.51 -16.50
CA ASN A 312 -12.98 19.31 -16.19
C ASN A 312 -12.43 18.53 -14.99
N ILE A 313 -11.11 18.41 -14.90
CA ILE A 313 -10.44 17.68 -13.83
C ILE A 313 -10.62 18.42 -12.50
N VAL A 314 -10.45 19.74 -12.50
CA VAL A 314 -10.72 20.61 -11.35
C VAL A 314 -12.18 20.49 -10.92
N ALA A 315 -13.13 20.59 -11.85
CA ALA A 315 -14.55 20.46 -11.54
C ALA A 315 -14.87 19.09 -10.90
N PHE A 316 -14.32 18.02 -11.45
CA PHE A 316 -14.47 16.66 -10.92
C PHE A 316 -13.91 16.53 -9.51
N CYS A 317 -12.66 16.97 -9.28
CA CYS A 317 -12.04 16.98 -7.96
C CYS A 317 -12.78 17.89 -6.96
N THR A 318 -13.31 19.04 -7.39
CA THR A 318 -14.10 19.91 -6.53
C THR A 318 -15.38 19.22 -6.08
N LEU A 319 -16.16 18.64 -7.02
CA LEU A 319 -17.37 17.90 -6.68
C LEU A 319 -17.09 16.73 -5.74
N PHE A 320 -15.96 16.05 -5.93
CA PHE A 320 -15.49 15.00 -5.02
C PHE A 320 -15.26 15.55 -3.61
N THR A 321 -14.44 16.60 -3.46
CA THR A 321 -14.13 17.19 -2.14
C THR A 321 -15.33 17.81 -1.44
N GLU A 322 -16.38 18.16 -2.19
CA GLU A 322 -17.65 18.65 -1.66
C GLU A 322 -18.65 17.53 -1.32
N GLY A 323 -18.31 16.25 -1.57
CA GLY A 323 -19.18 15.09 -1.35
C GLY A 323 -20.39 15.03 -2.28
N LYS A 324 -20.29 15.67 -3.46
CA LYS A 324 -21.40 15.78 -4.43
C LYS A 324 -21.37 14.74 -5.54
N LEU A 325 -20.28 13.99 -5.66
CA LEU A 325 -20.20 12.87 -6.61
C LEU A 325 -20.97 11.67 -6.09
N LYS A 326 -21.69 11.01 -6.99
CA LYS A 326 -22.22 9.68 -6.73
C LYS A 326 -21.14 8.64 -7.02
N PRO A 327 -21.01 7.59 -6.18
CA PRO A 327 -20.17 6.44 -6.50
C PRO A 327 -20.49 5.88 -7.88
N HIS A 328 -19.46 5.52 -8.65
CA HIS A 328 -19.65 4.86 -9.93
C HIS A 328 -19.64 3.35 -9.73
N LEU A 329 -20.82 2.76 -9.57
CA LEU A 329 -20.95 1.31 -9.45
C LEU A 329 -20.53 0.63 -10.76
N MET A 330 -19.43 -0.11 -10.73
CA MET A 330 -18.97 -0.90 -11.86
C MET A 330 -19.85 -2.13 -12.07
N SER A 331 -20.09 -2.51 -13.33
CA SER A 331 -20.68 -3.79 -13.66
C SER A 331 -20.16 -4.27 -15.00
N GLN A 332 -19.77 -5.54 -15.05
CA GLN A 332 -19.57 -6.27 -16.30
C GLN A 332 -20.89 -6.40 -17.08
N ASP A 333 -20.79 -6.75 -18.36
CA ASP A 333 -21.95 -7.18 -19.13
C ASP A 333 -22.45 -8.54 -18.65
N ILE A 334 -23.77 -8.74 -18.71
CA ILE A 334 -24.40 -10.01 -18.32
C ILE A 334 -23.96 -11.08 -19.34
N PRO A 335 -23.27 -12.16 -18.92
CA PRO A 335 -22.89 -13.24 -19.84
C PRO A 335 -24.13 -13.92 -20.47
N GLU A 336 -24.06 -14.34 -21.74
CA GLU A 336 -25.20 -15.02 -22.40
C GLU A 336 -25.57 -16.38 -21.78
N ASP A 337 -24.68 -16.94 -20.96
CA ASP A 337 -24.80 -18.21 -20.26
C ASP A 337 -24.82 -18.07 -18.74
N TRP A 338 -25.10 -16.87 -18.23
CA TRP A 338 -25.05 -16.54 -16.81
C TRP A 338 -25.92 -17.46 -15.92
N ASP A 339 -26.99 -18.05 -16.46
CA ASP A 339 -27.92 -18.93 -15.76
C ASP A 339 -27.88 -20.41 -16.22
N LYS A 340 -26.98 -20.77 -17.14
CA LYS A 340 -26.93 -22.12 -17.73
C LYS A 340 -26.25 -23.16 -16.84
N ASN A 341 -25.33 -22.72 -15.99
CA ASN A 341 -24.55 -23.60 -15.10
C ASN A 341 -25.22 -23.73 -13.72
N PRO A 342 -24.91 -24.80 -12.95
CA PRO A 342 -25.47 -24.98 -11.61
C PRO A 342 -25.18 -23.84 -10.63
N VAL A 343 -24.06 -23.14 -10.83
CA VAL A 343 -23.76 -21.87 -10.16
C VAL A 343 -24.02 -20.75 -11.15
N ARG A 344 -24.96 -19.85 -10.80
CA ARG A 344 -25.27 -18.69 -11.63
C ARG A 344 -24.19 -17.61 -11.51
N VAL A 345 -23.94 -16.90 -12.60
CA VAL A 345 -22.99 -15.78 -12.64
C VAL A 345 -23.75 -14.47 -12.51
N LEU A 346 -23.44 -13.69 -11.48
CA LEU A 346 -23.99 -12.36 -11.28
C LEU A 346 -22.96 -11.29 -11.67
N VAL A 347 -23.49 -10.16 -12.10
CA VAL A 347 -22.80 -8.90 -12.37
C VAL A 347 -23.65 -7.77 -11.80
N GLY A 348 -23.12 -6.56 -11.66
CA GLY A 348 -23.88 -5.44 -11.10
C GLY A 348 -25.24 -5.18 -11.77
N LYS A 349 -25.35 -5.41 -13.09
CA LYS A 349 -26.56 -5.21 -13.90
C LYS A 349 -27.70 -6.18 -13.59
N ASN A 350 -27.42 -7.42 -13.17
CA ASN A 350 -28.45 -8.43 -12.87
C ASN A 350 -28.51 -8.82 -11.39
N PHE A 351 -27.63 -8.28 -10.55
CA PHE A 351 -27.49 -8.69 -9.17
C PHE A 351 -28.81 -8.51 -8.39
N GLU A 352 -29.33 -7.29 -8.32
CA GLU A 352 -30.53 -6.98 -7.52
C GLU A 352 -31.76 -7.74 -7.99
N GLU A 353 -31.95 -7.89 -9.31
CA GLU A 353 -33.06 -8.65 -9.89
C GLU A 353 -33.04 -10.11 -9.42
N VAL A 354 -31.85 -10.71 -9.31
CA VAL A 354 -31.71 -12.12 -8.92
C VAL A 354 -31.79 -12.28 -7.41
N VAL A 355 -31.02 -11.50 -6.64
CA VAL A 355 -30.89 -11.72 -5.18
C VAL A 355 -32.11 -11.28 -4.39
N PHE A 356 -32.89 -10.33 -4.91
CA PHE A 356 -34.11 -9.85 -4.26
C PHE A 356 -35.39 -10.44 -4.88
N ASP A 357 -35.30 -11.54 -5.64
CA ASP A 357 -36.50 -12.28 -6.05
C ASP A 357 -37.21 -12.81 -4.78
N PRO A 358 -38.44 -12.36 -4.49
CA PRO A 358 -39.14 -12.71 -3.25
C PRO A 358 -39.49 -14.20 -3.15
N LYS A 359 -39.27 -14.99 -4.20
CA LYS A 359 -39.52 -16.44 -4.24
C LYS A 359 -38.25 -17.28 -4.10
N LYS A 360 -37.07 -16.64 -4.06
CA LYS A 360 -35.79 -17.34 -4.10
C LYS A 360 -34.94 -17.04 -2.88
N ASN A 361 -34.32 -18.08 -2.36
CA ASN A 361 -33.28 -18.09 -1.35
C ASN A 361 -31.95 -18.11 -2.10
N VAL A 362 -31.28 -16.97 -2.19
CA VAL A 362 -30.07 -16.83 -3.02
C VAL A 362 -28.83 -16.81 -2.15
N PHE A 363 -27.89 -17.70 -2.43
CA PHE A 363 -26.60 -17.76 -1.74
C PHE A 363 -25.48 -17.42 -2.70
N VAL A 364 -24.75 -16.34 -2.40
CA VAL A 364 -23.81 -15.72 -3.33
C VAL A 364 -22.40 -15.76 -2.77
N GLU A 365 -21.46 -16.24 -3.58
CA GLU A 365 -20.02 -16.09 -3.39
C GLU A 365 -19.53 -14.80 -4.05
N PHE A 366 -18.94 -13.91 -3.25
CA PHE A 366 -18.24 -12.72 -3.71
C PHE A 366 -16.73 -13.02 -3.73
N TYR A 367 -16.13 -13.05 -4.92
CA TYR A 367 -14.76 -13.51 -5.11
C TYR A 367 -13.90 -12.52 -5.89
N ALA A 368 -12.58 -12.78 -5.87
CA ALA A 368 -11.60 -12.14 -6.75
C ALA A 368 -10.86 -13.22 -7.57
N PRO A 369 -10.68 -13.06 -8.91
CA PRO A 369 -10.11 -14.10 -9.78
C PRO A 369 -8.70 -14.57 -9.39
N TRP A 370 -7.93 -13.70 -8.74
CA TRP A 370 -6.56 -13.99 -8.29
C TRP A 370 -6.47 -14.52 -6.85
N CYS A 371 -7.55 -14.51 -6.08
CA CYS A 371 -7.51 -14.92 -4.68
C CYS A 371 -7.34 -16.44 -4.55
N GLY A 372 -6.29 -16.87 -3.84
CA GLY A 372 -5.99 -18.28 -3.59
C GLY A 372 -7.10 -19.00 -2.81
N HIS A 373 -7.70 -18.35 -1.82
CA HIS A 373 -8.81 -18.91 -1.04
C HIS A 373 -10.08 -19.09 -1.87
N CYS A 374 -10.37 -18.19 -2.81
CA CYS A 374 -11.49 -18.34 -3.75
C CYS A 374 -11.28 -19.56 -4.67
N LYS A 375 -10.06 -19.72 -5.20
CA LYS A 375 -9.70 -20.89 -6.03
C LYS A 375 -9.83 -22.22 -5.28
N GLN A 376 -9.55 -22.23 -3.97
CA GLN A 376 -9.75 -23.42 -3.12
C GLN A 376 -11.24 -23.72 -2.88
N LEU A 377 -12.08 -22.68 -2.82
CA LEU A 377 -13.52 -22.80 -2.59
C LEU A 377 -14.31 -23.22 -3.85
N ASP A 378 -13.87 -22.79 -5.05
CA ASP A 378 -14.60 -23.00 -6.32
C ASP A 378 -15.05 -24.46 -6.58
N PRO A 379 -14.25 -25.52 -6.30
CA PRO A 379 -14.72 -26.90 -6.44
C PRO A 379 -15.84 -27.29 -5.46
N ILE A 380 -15.86 -26.70 -4.27
CA ILE A 380 -16.90 -26.95 -3.24
C ILE A 380 -18.16 -26.18 -3.61
N TRP A 381 -18.00 -24.93 -4.05
CA TRP A 381 -19.10 -24.07 -4.48
C TRP A 381 -19.82 -24.64 -5.72
N THR A 382 -19.06 -25.19 -6.67
CA THR A 382 -19.62 -25.90 -7.83
C THR A 382 -20.46 -27.09 -7.42
N LYS A 383 -19.99 -27.93 -6.48
CA LYS A 383 -20.76 -29.06 -5.94
C LYS A 383 -22.03 -28.62 -5.21
N LEU A 384 -21.99 -27.47 -4.54
CA LEU A 384 -23.17 -26.90 -3.90
C LEU A 384 -24.21 -26.50 -4.95
N GLY A 385 -23.78 -25.82 -6.02
CA GLY A 385 -24.64 -25.50 -7.16
C GLY A 385 -25.25 -26.74 -7.80
N GLU A 386 -24.45 -27.78 -8.05
CA GLU A 386 -24.94 -29.07 -8.58
C GLU A 386 -26.01 -29.70 -7.68
N LYS A 387 -25.81 -29.66 -6.35
CA LYS A 387 -26.75 -30.23 -5.39
C LYS A 387 -28.11 -29.52 -5.39
N TYR A 388 -28.13 -28.21 -5.60
CA TYR A 388 -29.35 -27.40 -5.58
C TYR A 388 -29.85 -26.98 -6.98
N LEU A 389 -29.31 -27.57 -8.05
CA LEU A 389 -29.68 -27.26 -9.44
C LEU A 389 -31.19 -27.38 -9.70
N ASP A 390 -31.81 -28.44 -9.17
CA ASP A 390 -33.25 -28.72 -9.34
C ASP A 390 -34.11 -28.12 -8.21
N SER A 391 -33.53 -27.31 -7.32
CA SER A 391 -34.27 -26.71 -6.21
C SER A 391 -35.30 -25.69 -6.71
N ALA A 392 -36.50 -25.73 -6.14
CA ALA A 392 -37.59 -24.84 -6.51
C ALA A 392 -37.36 -23.41 -5.99
N ASP A 393 -36.62 -23.23 -4.90
CA ASP A 393 -36.46 -21.98 -4.17
C ASP A 393 -35.01 -21.60 -3.88
N ILE A 394 -34.03 -22.52 -3.92
CA ILE A 394 -32.62 -22.20 -3.66
C ILE A 394 -31.88 -21.87 -4.97
N VAL A 395 -31.08 -20.80 -4.95
CA VAL A 395 -30.17 -20.42 -6.04
C VAL A 395 -28.77 -20.26 -5.47
N VAL A 396 -27.80 -20.95 -6.07
CA VAL A 396 -26.37 -20.76 -5.77
C VAL A 396 -25.78 -19.91 -6.87
N ALA A 397 -25.08 -18.84 -6.50
CA ALA A 397 -24.53 -17.88 -7.44
C ALA A 397 -23.12 -17.42 -7.03
N LYS A 398 -22.42 -16.78 -7.96
CA LYS A 398 -21.14 -16.13 -7.71
C LYS A 398 -21.03 -14.81 -8.46
N MET A 399 -20.29 -13.87 -7.90
CA MET A 399 -20.02 -12.56 -8.50
C MET A 399 -18.55 -12.20 -8.30
N ASP A 400 -17.90 -11.77 -9.38
CA ASP A 400 -16.58 -11.16 -9.32
C ASP A 400 -16.71 -9.73 -8.76
N SER A 401 -16.35 -9.55 -7.50
CA SER A 401 -16.43 -8.27 -6.80
C SER A 401 -15.31 -7.29 -7.17
N THR A 402 -14.34 -7.71 -7.97
CA THR A 402 -13.28 -6.82 -8.46
C THR A 402 -13.71 -6.06 -9.71
N ALA A 403 -14.66 -6.64 -10.46
CA ALA A 403 -15.20 -6.08 -11.69
C ALA A 403 -16.67 -5.61 -11.56
N ASN A 404 -17.29 -5.83 -10.40
CA ASN A 404 -18.68 -5.44 -10.11
C ASN A 404 -18.80 -4.83 -8.71
N GLU A 405 -19.49 -3.70 -8.61
CA GLU A 405 -19.77 -2.99 -7.36
C GLU A 405 -21.29 -2.90 -7.13
N ILE A 406 -21.73 -3.21 -5.91
CA ILE A 406 -23.14 -3.23 -5.51
C ILE A 406 -23.31 -2.32 -4.29
N GLU A 407 -24.28 -1.41 -4.32
CA GLU A 407 -24.55 -0.48 -3.22
C GLU A 407 -25.01 -1.19 -1.94
N THR A 408 -25.85 -2.22 -2.11
CA THR A 408 -26.48 -2.95 -0.99
C THR A 408 -25.56 -3.95 -0.30
N VAL A 409 -24.39 -4.26 -0.87
CA VAL A 409 -23.50 -5.32 -0.38
C VAL A 409 -22.06 -4.83 -0.28
N LYS A 410 -21.55 -4.82 0.95
CA LYS A 410 -20.15 -4.51 1.24
C LYS A 410 -19.32 -5.79 1.33
N VAL A 411 -18.21 -5.81 0.59
CA VAL A 411 -17.27 -6.95 0.52
C VAL A 411 -15.88 -6.43 0.88
N HIS A 412 -15.40 -6.80 2.07
CA HIS A 412 -14.10 -6.34 2.59
C HIS A 412 -12.99 -7.38 2.43
N SER A 413 -13.34 -8.65 2.22
CA SER A 413 -12.40 -9.76 2.05
C SER A 413 -12.92 -10.79 1.05
N PHE A 414 -12.02 -11.62 0.52
CA PHE A 414 -12.37 -12.63 -0.49
C PHE A 414 -11.95 -14.04 -0.04
N PRO A 415 -12.81 -15.06 -0.16
CA PRO A 415 -14.23 -14.97 -0.54
C PRO A 415 -15.10 -14.44 0.62
N THR A 416 -16.10 -13.63 0.28
CA THR A 416 -17.20 -13.26 1.20
C THR A 416 -18.45 -14.01 0.75
N LEU A 417 -19.20 -14.60 1.69
CA LEU A 417 -20.38 -15.41 1.40
C LEU A 417 -21.60 -14.78 2.06
N LYS A 418 -22.64 -14.45 1.28
CA LYS A 418 -23.86 -13.83 1.80
C LYS A 418 -25.11 -14.51 1.25
N PHE A 419 -26.13 -14.56 2.10
CA PHE A 419 -27.41 -15.17 1.83
C PHE A 419 -28.53 -14.15 1.85
N PHE A 420 -29.39 -14.24 0.84
CA PHE A 420 -30.53 -13.36 0.58
C PHE A 420 -31.80 -14.22 0.69
N PRO A 421 -32.49 -14.19 1.84
CA PRO A 421 -33.67 -15.02 2.07
C PRO A 421 -34.87 -14.57 1.24
N ALA A 422 -35.69 -15.52 0.81
CA ALA A 422 -36.94 -15.23 0.09
C ALA A 422 -37.91 -14.41 0.95
N GLY A 423 -38.58 -13.43 0.32
CA GLY A 423 -39.73 -12.70 0.89
C GLY A 423 -39.40 -11.56 1.83
N ASP A 424 -38.12 -11.24 2.05
CA ASP A 424 -37.66 -10.11 2.86
C ASP A 424 -36.78 -9.20 1.98
N GLU A 425 -37.42 -8.18 1.38
CA GLU A 425 -36.73 -7.20 0.54
C GLU A 425 -35.64 -6.53 1.40
N HIS A 426 -34.37 -6.76 1.03
CA HIS A 426 -33.15 -6.21 1.65
C HIS A 426 -32.59 -6.95 2.87
N LYS A 427 -33.11 -8.13 3.25
CA LYS A 427 -32.42 -8.93 4.28
C LYS A 427 -31.19 -9.61 3.70
N VAL A 428 -30.06 -9.40 4.37
CA VAL A 428 -28.78 -10.03 4.06
C VAL A 428 -28.27 -10.74 5.31
N VAL A 429 -27.82 -11.97 5.14
CA VAL A 429 -27.24 -12.80 6.20
C VAL A 429 -25.81 -13.14 5.81
N ASP A 430 -24.85 -12.79 6.66
CA ASP A 430 -23.44 -13.14 6.46
C ASP A 430 -23.23 -14.60 6.86
N TYR A 431 -22.48 -15.33 6.04
CA TYR A 431 -22.10 -16.71 6.36
C TYR A 431 -20.70 -16.77 6.94
N ASN A 432 -20.64 -17.08 8.24
CA ASN A 432 -19.40 -17.20 9.00
C ASN A 432 -19.11 -18.66 9.42
N GLY A 433 -19.85 -19.63 8.85
CA GLY A 433 -19.63 -21.05 9.13
C GLY A 433 -18.48 -21.68 8.35
N GLU A 434 -18.27 -22.98 8.57
CA GLU A 434 -17.23 -23.74 7.87
C GLU A 434 -17.43 -23.77 6.34
N ARG A 435 -16.39 -23.46 5.57
CA ARG A 435 -16.41 -23.45 4.10
C ARG A 435 -16.37 -24.87 3.48
N THR A 436 -17.30 -25.72 3.89
CA THR A 436 -17.45 -27.11 3.45
C THR A 436 -18.85 -27.34 2.88
N LEU A 437 -19.00 -28.36 2.02
CA LEU A 437 -20.31 -28.71 1.43
C LEU A 437 -21.36 -29.03 2.50
N GLU A 438 -20.94 -29.63 3.61
CA GLU A 438 -21.81 -29.94 4.75
C GLU A 438 -22.25 -28.66 5.49
N GLY A 439 -21.30 -27.76 5.78
CA GLY A 439 -21.58 -26.47 6.40
C GLY A 439 -22.57 -25.64 5.59
N PHE A 440 -22.36 -25.53 4.28
CA PHE A 440 -23.27 -24.81 3.38
C PHE A 440 -24.65 -25.46 3.30
N THR A 441 -24.72 -26.79 3.21
CA THR A 441 -26.00 -27.53 3.18
C THR A 441 -26.80 -27.23 4.45
N LYS A 442 -26.17 -27.36 5.61
CA LYS A 442 -26.84 -27.14 6.91
C LYS A 442 -27.37 -25.71 7.02
N PHE A 443 -26.57 -24.73 6.60
CA PHE A 443 -26.97 -23.34 6.60
C PHE A 443 -28.19 -23.08 5.70
N LEU A 444 -28.17 -23.56 4.46
CA LEU A 444 -29.29 -23.41 3.52
C LEU A 444 -30.56 -24.11 4.02
N GLU A 445 -30.45 -25.35 4.51
CA GLU A 445 -31.59 -26.11 5.03
C GLU A 445 -32.19 -25.50 6.30
N SER A 446 -31.39 -24.76 7.08
CA SER A 446 -31.86 -24.00 8.25
C SER A 446 -32.55 -22.67 7.89
N GLY A 447 -32.54 -22.27 6.61
CA GLY A 447 -33.01 -20.97 6.15
C GLY A 447 -32.09 -19.82 6.57
N GLY A 448 -30.78 -20.07 6.65
CA GLY A 448 -29.77 -19.09 6.99
C GLY A 448 -29.54 -18.85 8.49
N LYS A 449 -29.90 -19.81 9.36
CA LYS A 449 -29.74 -19.68 10.82
C LYS A 449 -28.46 -20.32 11.34
N ASP A 450 -28.16 -21.54 10.90
CA ASP A 450 -27.03 -22.31 11.38
C ASP A 450 -25.75 -21.90 10.64
N GLY A 451 -24.92 -21.06 11.27
CA GLY A 451 -23.71 -20.46 10.67
C GLY A 451 -23.92 -19.06 10.07
N GLY A 452 -25.11 -18.47 10.30
CA GLY A 452 -25.44 -17.12 9.87
C GLY A 452 -25.24 -16.07 10.97
N ALA A 453 -24.74 -14.90 10.58
CA ALA A 453 -24.74 -13.68 11.40
C ALA A 453 -25.55 -12.57 10.69
N PRO A 454 -26.18 -11.65 11.42
CA PRO A 454 -26.74 -10.44 10.82
C PRO A 454 -25.65 -9.68 10.04
N ALA A 455 -25.98 -9.12 8.88
CA ALA A 455 -25.02 -8.36 8.09
C ALA A 455 -24.39 -7.23 8.92
N GLY A 456 -23.06 -7.24 9.06
CA GLY A 456 -22.28 -6.25 9.84
C GLY A 456 -22.07 -6.55 11.32
N GLU A 457 -22.55 -7.69 11.84
CA GLU A 457 -22.07 -8.25 13.12
C GLU A 457 -21.01 -9.30 12.81
N GLU A 458 -19.74 -8.86 12.76
CA GLU A 458 -18.61 -9.80 12.73
C GLU A 458 -18.67 -10.64 14.01
N GLY A 459 -18.86 -11.94 13.86
CA GLY A 459 -18.57 -12.87 14.95
C GLY A 459 -17.06 -12.81 15.21
N GLU A 460 -16.67 -12.56 16.46
CA GLU A 460 -15.30 -12.69 16.93
C GLU A 460 -14.82 -14.15 16.73
N GLU A 461 -14.38 -14.48 15.52
CA GLU A 461 -13.32 -15.44 15.30
C GLU A 461 -12.08 -14.65 14.89
N ASP A 462 -11.22 -14.48 15.90
CA ASP A 462 -9.90 -13.88 15.84
C ASP A 462 -8.99 -14.66 14.88
N ASP A 463 -9.08 -14.35 13.60
CA ASP A 463 -8.01 -14.56 12.62
C ASP A 463 -7.57 -13.18 12.12
N GLY A 464 -6.93 -12.41 13.00
CA GLY A 464 -6.37 -11.10 12.70
C GLY A 464 -5.33 -11.14 11.57
N ILE A 465 -5.78 -10.98 10.33
CA ILE A 465 -4.93 -10.71 9.17
C ILE A 465 -5.23 -9.31 8.67
N ASP A 466 -4.39 -8.37 9.10
CA ASP A 466 -4.28 -7.02 8.57
C ASP A 466 -4.00 -7.06 7.05
N VAL A 467 -4.92 -6.44 6.28
CA VAL A 467 -4.99 -6.39 4.81
C VAL A 467 -4.04 -5.33 4.20
N SER A 468 -3.09 -4.81 4.96
CA SER A 468 -2.09 -3.82 4.49
C SER A 468 -0.96 -4.37 3.58
N THR A 469 -1.15 -5.50 2.89
CA THR A 469 -0.08 -6.14 2.07
C THR A 469 -0.26 -5.88 0.56
N PRO A 470 0.76 -5.35 -0.15
CA PRO A 470 0.77 -5.30 -1.61
C PRO A 470 0.86 -6.72 -2.19
N LEU A 471 0.17 -6.94 -3.32
CA LEU A 471 0.16 -8.17 -4.11
C LEU A 471 1.59 -8.69 -4.38
N GLY A 472 2.01 -9.69 -3.60
CA GLY A 472 3.22 -10.47 -3.83
C GLY A 472 2.99 -11.61 -4.82
N LEU A 473 3.92 -11.74 -5.75
CA LEU A 473 4.04 -12.78 -6.77
C LEU A 473 3.89 -14.21 -6.23
N VAL A 474 3.08 -15.01 -6.94
CA VAL A 474 3.31 -16.45 -7.16
C VAL A 474 3.52 -16.65 -8.64
#